data_AF-A0A7C1UEZ1-F1
#
_entry.id   AF-A0A7C1UEZ1-F1
#
_cell.length_a   1.000
_cell.length_b   1.000
_cell.length_c   1.000
_cell.angle_alpha   90.00
_cell.angle_beta   90.00
_cell.angle_gamma   90.00
#
_symmetry.space_group_name_H-M   'P 1'
#
loop_
_entity.id
_entity.type
_entity.pdbx_description
1 polymer ?
#
loop_
_entity_poly.entity_id
_entity_poly.type
_entity_poly.pdbx_seq_one_letter_code
_entity_poly.pdbx_strand_id
1 'polypeptide(L)'
;MRTVISSTPPQPFPGDSGDSVPEWIREARAAALATVTETGETQTGETQAADTQAADHELERLLRAEARAAEWRDRAARAETKALRQRRKILKLTTTGGKGGKGGKGGKAKKKRSREIRRRLERAAEWERRAGRAECKAARFERRAARIRARRS
;
A
#
# COMPACT_ATOMS: atom_id res chain seq x y z
N MET A 1 3.38 9.99 61.86
CA MET A 1 1.98 10.34 61.52
C MET A 1 1.84 10.24 60.00
N ARG A 2 0.87 9.45 59.52
CA ARG A 2 0.66 9.07 58.12
C ARG A 2 -0.05 10.19 57.35
N THR A 3 0.46 10.60 56.18
CA THR A 3 -0.29 11.40 55.19
C THR A 3 -0.84 10.48 54.11
N VAL A 4 -2.14 10.63 53.86
CA VAL A 4 -2.97 9.82 52.97
C VAL A 4 -2.93 10.44 51.57
N ILE A 5 -2.72 9.61 50.54
CA ILE A 5 -2.71 10.00 49.13
C ILE A 5 -4.16 10.14 48.66
N SER A 6 -4.57 11.34 48.25
CA SER A 6 -5.80 11.58 47.51
C SER A 6 -5.46 11.66 46.02
N SER A 7 -5.89 10.67 45.24
CA SER A 7 -5.80 10.68 43.78
C SER A 7 -7.21 10.54 43.23
N THR A 8 -7.80 11.68 42.86
CA THR A 8 -9.07 11.76 42.15
C THR A 8 -8.85 11.24 40.71
N PRO A 9 -9.61 10.22 40.23
CA PRO A 9 -9.49 9.78 38.85
C PRO A 9 -10.10 10.82 37.89
N PRO A 10 -9.54 11.01 36.68
CA PRO A 10 -10.10 11.93 35.70
C PRO A 10 -11.45 11.43 35.17
N GLN A 11 -12.40 12.36 35.06
CA GLN A 11 -13.74 12.12 34.52
C GLN A 11 -13.68 11.77 33.01
N PRO A 12 -14.47 10.80 32.53
CA PRO A 12 -14.54 10.48 31.10
C PRO A 12 -15.25 11.58 30.30
N PHE A 13 -14.78 11.79 29.07
CA PHE A 13 -15.30 12.78 28.11
C PHE A 13 -16.78 12.52 27.76
N PRO A 14 -17.60 13.58 27.59
CA PRO A 14 -19.00 13.44 27.21
C PRO A 14 -19.08 13.20 25.69
N GLY A 15 -18.98 11.94 25.30
CA GLY A 15 -19.17 11.49 23.92
C GLY A 15 -19.57 10.02 23.81
N ASP A 16 -19.65 9.30 24.94
CA ASP A 16 -20.09 7.91 25.00
C ASP A 16 -21.63 7.86 25.13
N SER A 17 -22.30 8.45 24.15
CA SER A 17 -23.70 8.12 23.88
C SER A 17 -23.71 6.76 23.20
N GLY A 18 -23.79 5.72 24.03
CA GLY A 18 -24.12 4.37 23.59
C GLY A 18 -25.44 4.38 22.83
N ASP A 19 -25.39 3.92 21.58
CA ASP A 19 -26.45 3.18 20.89
C ASP A 19 -26.04 2.95 19.44
N SER A 20 -25.09 2.04 19.25
CA SER A 20 -24.98 1.20 18.06
C SER A 20 -23.92 0.15 18.32
N VAL A 21 -24.15 -0.66 19.35
CA VAL A 21 -23.53 -1.98 19.41
C VAL A 21 -24.46 -2.87 18.59
N PRO A 22 -24.07 -3.33 17.40
CA PRO A 22 -24.87 -4.25 16.61
C PRO A 22 -25.28 -5.46 17.46
N GLU A 23 -26.50 -5.97 17.28
CA GLU A 23 -27.04 -7.10 18.06
C GLU A 23 -26.08 -8.30 18.11
N TRP A 24 -25.33 -8.56 17.04
CA TRP A 24 -24.30 -9.62 17.01
C TRP A 24 -23.14 -9.39 18.00
N ILE A 25 -22.76 -8.13 18.28
CA ILE A 25 -21.77 -7.80 19.31
C ILE A 25 -22.39 -7.93 20.70
N ARG A 26 -23.68 -7.64 20.83
CA ARG A 26 -24.43 -7.75 22.09
C ARG A 26 -24.60 -9.22 22.51
N GLU A 27 -24.97 -10.08 21.57
CA GLU A 27 -25.01 -11.54 21.74
C GLU A 27 -23.61 -12.12 22.00
N ALA A 28 -22.58 -11.68 21.28
CA ALA A 28 -21.21 -12.13 21.51
C ALA A 28 -20.71 -11.76 22.92
N ARG A 29 -21.05 -10.56 23.42
CA ARG A 29 -20.73 -10.14 24.79
C ARG A 29 -21.53 -10.93 25.83
N ALA A 30 -22.81 -11.19 25.59
CA ALA A 30 -23.64 -11.97 26.51
C ALA A 30 -23.17 -13.43 26.60
N ALA A 31 -22.81 -14.04 25.47
CA ALA A 31 -22.25 -15.39 25.42
C ALA A 31 -20.88 -15.47 26.14
N ALA A 32 -20.01 -14.47 25.95
CA ALA A 32 -18.72 -14.40 26.63
C ALA A 32 -18.87 -14.22 28.16
N LEU A 33 -19.86 -13.45 28.63
CA LEU A 33 -20.11 -13.25 30.05
C LEU A 33 -20.74 -14.48 30.72
N ALA A 34 -21.60 -15.22 30.01
CA ALA A 34 -22.19 -16.46 30.51
C ALA A 34 -21.13 -17.56 30.73
N THR A 35 -20.10 -17.63 29.87
CA THR A 35 -19.00 -18.59 30.04
C THR A 35 -18.04 -18.25 31.19
N VAL A 36 -18.02 -17.01 31.67
CA VAL A 36 -17.09 -16.55 32.72
C VAL A 36 -17.59 -16.89 34.13
N THR A 37 -18.90 -17.09 34.33
CA THR A 37 -19.45 -17.34 35.67
C THR A 37 -19.48 -18.80 36.09
N GLU A 38 -19.27 -19.75 35.17
CA GLU A 38 -19.43 -21.18 35.46
C GLU A 38 -18.11 -21.98 35.50
N THR A 39 -17.03 -21.48 34.89
CA THR A 39 -15.71 -22.12 34.94
C THR A 39 -14.74 -21.28 35.74
N GLY A 40 -14.68 -21.53 37.06
CA GLY A 40 -13.57 -21.13 37.88
C GLY A 40 -12.31 -21.93 37.51
N GLU A 41 -11.66 -21.59 36.41
CA GLU A 41 -10.34 -22.14 36.05
C GLU A 41 -9.49 -21.05 35.38
N THR A 42 -8.47 -20.58 36.10
CA THR A 42 -7.47 -19.59 35.68
C THR A 42 -6.47 -20.13 34.66
N GLN A 43 -6.89 -21.02 33.75
CA GLN A 43 -6.03 -21.64 32.72
C GLN A 43 -6.36 -21.21 31.28
N THR A 44 -7.52 -20.58 31.05
CA THR A 44 -7.97 -20.16 29.71
C THR A 44 -7.63 -18.72 29.34
N GLY A 45 -7.25 -17.88 30.31
CA GLY A 45 -6.91 -16.48 30.07
C GLY A 45 -5.57 -16.27 29.34
N GLU A 46 -4.58 -17.13 29.58
CA GLU A 46 -3.26 -17.03 28.92
C GLU A 46 -3.30 -17.51 27.46
N THR A 47 -4.08 -18.56 27.17
CA THR A 47 -4.25 -19.07 25.80
C THR A 47 -5.08 -18.13 24.94
N GLN A 48 -6.17 -17.56 25.46
CA GLN A 48 -6.97 -16.58 24.72
C GLN A 48 -6.21 -15.26 24.45
N ALA A 49 -5.38 -14.79 25.40
CA ALA A 49 -4.54 -13.61 25.19
C ALA A 49 -3.44 -13.87 24.14
N ALA A 50 -2.83 -15.06 24.15
CA ALA A 50 -1.83 -15.47 23.16
C ALA A 50 -2.43 -15.58 21.74
N ASP A 51 -3.64 -16.15 21.63
CA ASP A 51 -4.34 -16.27 20.35
C ASP A 51 -4.75 -14.91 19.77
N THR A 52 -5.18 -13.99 20.64
CA THR A 52 -5.52 -12.61 20.24
C THR A 52 -4.28 -11.85 19.75
N GLN A 53 -3.16 -11.93 20.48
CA GLN A 53 -1.90 -11.30 20.07
C GLN A 53 -1.35 -11.88 18.76
N ALA A 54 -1.49 -13.20 18.55
CA ALA A 54 -1.08 -13.85 17.31
C ALA A 54 -1.92 -13.37 16.12
N ALA A 55 -3.23 -13.20 16.29
CA ALA A 55 -4.14 -12.69 15.28
C ALA A 55 -3.85 -11.22 14.90
N ASP A 56 -3.50 -10.38 15.88
CA ASP A 56 -3.11 -8.99 15.66
C ASP A 56 -1.78 -8.87 14.91
N HIS A 57 -0.79 -9.70 15.27
CA HIS A 57 0.50 -9.70 14.59
C HIS A 57 0.40 -10.20 13.14
N GLU A 58 -0.46 -11.19 12.86
CA GLU A 58 -0.79 -11.61 11.50
C GLU A 58 -1.48 -10.48 10.71
N LEU A 59 -2.35 -9.69 11.35
CA LEU A 59 -3.04 -8.56 10.72
C LEU A 59 -2.04 -7.45 10.35
N GLU A 60 -1.14 -7.10 11.27
CA GLU A 60 -0.09 -6.12 11.03
C GLU A 60 0.79 -6.54 9.84
N ARG A 61 1.14 -7.83 9.78
CA ARG A 61 1.92 -8.39 8.67
C ARG A 61 1.17 -8.33 7.34
N LEU A 62 -0.15 -8.55 7.33
CA LEU A 62 -0.99 -8.42 6.14
C LEU A 62 -0.97 -6.97 5.65
N LEU A 63 -1.35 -6.02 6.51
CA LEU A 63 -1.43 -4.59 6.19
C LEU A 63 -0.10 -4.05 5.67
N ARG A 64 1.01 -4.45 6.29
CA ARG A 64 2.36 -4.04 5.86
C ARG A 64 2.73 -4.61 4.48
N ALA A 65 2.32 -5.83 4.17
CA ALA A 65 2.55 -6.41 2.85
C ALA A 65 1.72 -5.68 1.77
N GLU A 66 0.46 -5.38 2.07
CA GLU A 66 -0.42 -4.65 1.16
C GLU A 66 0.03 -3.21 0.91
N ALA A 67 0.42 -2.50 1.96
CA ALA A 67 0.99 -1.16 1.85
C ALA A 67 2.24 -1.17 0.96
N ARG A 68 3.16 -2.12 1.16
CA ARG A 68 4.35 -2.26 0.31
C ARG A 68 4.01 -2.61 -1.13
N ALA A 69 3.00 -3.45 -1.37
CA ALA A 69 2.53 -3.72 -2.73
C ALA A 69 2.03 -2.44 -3.40
N ALA A 70 1.19 -1.66 -2.72
CA ALA A 70 0.66 -0.40 -3.21
C ALA A 70 1.76 0.62 -3.52
N GLU A 71 2.76 0.78 -2.65
CA GLU A 71 3.91 1.64 -2.91
C GLU A 71 4.66 1.24 -4.19
N TRP A 72 4.86 -0.06 -4.41
CA TRP A 72 5.54 -0.54 -5.61
C TRP A 72 4.69 -0.35 -6.88
N ARG A 73 3.36 -0.47 -6.79
CA ARG A 73 2.45 -0.12 -7.89
C ARG A 73 2.50 1.36 -8.23
N ASP A 74 2.51 2.26 -7.23
CA ASP A 74 2.68 3.70 -7.47
C ASP A 74 4.03 4.00 -8.15
N ARG A 75 5.11 3.35 -7.71
CA ARG A 75 6.42 3.47 -8.37
C ARG A 75 6.39 2.98 -9.81
N ALA A 76 5.67 1.90 -10.11
CA ALA A 76 5.49 1.40 -11.48
C ALA A 76 4.73 2.42 -12.34
N ALA A 77 3.57 2.89 -11.88
CA ALA A 77 2.75 3.87 -12.60
C ALA A 77 3.50 5.18 -12.88
N ARG A 78 4.31 5.66 -11.92
CA ARG A 78 5.18 6.84 -12.13
C ARG A 78 6.26 6.59 -13.18
N ALA A 79 6.82 5.39 -13.23
CA ALA A 79 7.82 5.02 -14.23
C ALA A 79 7.20 4.92 -15.63
N GLU A 80 6.04 4.28 -15.76
CA GLU A 80 5.27 4.23 -17.01
C GLU A 80 4.93 5.63 -17.52
N THR A 81 4.46 6.51 -16.64
CA THR A 81 4.16 7.91 -16.96
C THR A 81 5.39 8.62 -17.54
N LYS A 82 6.58 8.38 -16.97
CA LYS A 82 7.85 8.95 -17.48
C LYS A 82 8.24 8.36 -18.83
N ALA A 83 8.02 7.06 -19.06
CA ALA A 83 8.24 6.43 -20.37
C ALA A 83 7.32 7.04 -21.44
N LEU A 84 6.01 7.15 -21.14
CA LEU A 84 5.02 7.78 -22.02
C LEU A 84 5.37 9.24 -22.33
N ARG A 85 5.88 10.00 -21.36
CA ARG A 85 6.33 11.38 -21.59
C ARG A 85 7.49 11.44 -22.58
N GLN A 86 8.40 10.46 -22.60
CA GLN A 86 9.44 10.38 -23.64
C GLN A 86 8.85 10.02 -25.00
N ARG A 87 7.94 9.04 -25.06
CA ARG A 87 7.25 8.64 -26.30
C ARG A 87 6.48 9.81 -26.93
N ARG A 88 5.75 10.60 -26.13
CA ARG A 88 5.09 11.84 -26.58
C ARG A 88 6.07 12.85 -27.18
N LYS A 89 7.27 13.00 -26.59
CA LYS A 89 8.31 13.88 -27.15
C LYS A 89 8.89 13.34 -28.44
N ILE A 90 9.08 12.03 -28.56
CA ILE A 90 9.49 11.38 -29.82
C ILE A 90 8.46 11.66 -30.91
N LEU A 91 7.17 11.44 -30.61
CA LEU A 91 6.08 11.70 -31.55
C LEU A 91 6.09 13.15 -32.04
N LYS A 92 6.28 14.12 -31.14
CA LYS A 92 6.42 15.53 -31.54
C LYS A 92 7.62 15.74 -32.47
N LEU A 93 8.78 15.13 -32.19
CA LEU A 93 9.97 15.27 -33.03
C LEU A 93 9.79 14.63 -34.41
N THR A 94 9.07 13.51 -34.50
CA THR A 94 8.83 12.83 -35.78
C THR A 94 7.79 13.55 -36.64
N THR A 95 6.75 14.16 -36.02
CA THR A 95 5.69 14.84 -36.77
C THR A 95 6.01 16.28 -37.15
N THR A 96 6.75 17.02 -36.33
CA THR A 96 6.98 18.47 -36.55
C THR A 96 7.96 18.81 -37.67
N GLY A 97 8.74 17.85 -38.16
CA GLY A 97 9.76 18.16 -39.15
C GLY A 97 9.62 17.51 -40.50
N GLY A 98 8.38 17.23 -40.90
CA GLY A 98 7.99 16.87 -42.27
C GLY A 98 7.45 18.04 -43.12
N LYS A 99 7.35 19.28 -42.60
CA LYS A 99 6.74 20.42 -43.32
C LYS A 99 7.71 21.48 -43.88
N GLY A 100 9.02 21.25 -43.88
CA GLY A 100 10.01 22.21 -44.42
C GLY A 100 10.64 21.70 -45.73
N GLY A 101 10.49 22.47 -46.81
CA GLY A 101 10.73 22.08 -48.21
C GLY A 101 12.17 21.81 -48.64
N LYS A 102 12.29 21.42 -49.92
CA LYS A 102 13.52 21.22 -50.70
C LYS A 102 14.59 22.27 -50.37
N GLY A 103 15.82 21.82 -50.10
CA GLY A 103 17.01 22.68 -50.19
C GLY A 103 18.13 22.34 -49.21
N GLY A 104 19.09 21.53 -49.65
CA GLY A 104 20.55 21.60 -49.39
C GLY A 104 21.17 21.69 -47.98
N LYS A 105 20.51 22.21 -46.93
CA LYS A 105 21.11 22.45 -45.59
C LYS A 105 20.45 21.65 -44.44
N GLY A 106 19.68 20.60 -44.76
CA GLY A 106 18.92 19.80 -43.78
C GLY A 106 19.69 18.69 -43.04
N GLY A 107 20.90 18.34 -43.48
CA GLY A 107 21.62 17.15 -42.99
C GLY A 107 22.03 17.22 -41.51
N LYS A 108 22.60 18.34 -41.06
CA LYS A 108 22.99 18.53 -39.64
C LYS A 108 21.78 18.57 -38.71
N ALA A 109 20.69 19.22 -39.13
CA ALA A 109 19.43 19.29 -38.37
C ALA A 109 18.75 17.92 -38.28
N LYS A 110 18.72 17.15 -39.38
CA LYS A 110 18.19 15.78 -39.42
C LYS A 110 19.01 14.81 -38.54
N LYS A 111 20.35 14.91 -38.57
CA LYS A 111 21.24 14.10 -37.72
C LYS A 111 21.08 14.43 -36.23
N LYS A 112 20.99 15.72 -35.86
CA LYS A 112 20.73 16.16 -34.48
C LYS A 112 19.39 15.62 -33.96
N ARG A 113 18.34 15.71 -34.75
CA ARG A 113 17.02 15.17 -34.41
C ARG A 113 17.04 13.66 -34.24
N SER A 114 17.69 12.94 -35.16
CA SER A 114 17.81 11.47 -35.08
C SER A 114 18.56 11.04 -33.80
N ARG A 115 19.63 11.76 -33.44
CA ARG A 115 20.35 11.54 -32.18
C ARG A 115 19.47 11.81 -30.96
N GLU A 116 18.63 12.83 -31.01
CA GLU A 116 17.68 13.12 -29.93
C GLU A 116 16.61 12.02 -29.80
N ILE A 117 16.03 11.56 -30.91
CA ILE A 117 15.05 10.47 -30.92
C ILE A 117 15.66 9.21 -30.28
N ARG A 118 16.89 8.82 -30.68
CA ARG A 118 17.58 7.66 -30.12
C ARG A 118 17.74 7.77 -28.60
N ARG A 119 18.24 8.90 -28.10
CA ARG A 119 18.40 9.15 -26.66
C ARG A 119 17.07 9.09 -25.90
N ARG A 120 15.98 9.53 -26.52
CA ARG A 120 14.64 9.46 -25.90
C ARG A 120 14.09 8.04 -25.88
N LEU A 121 14.34 7.25 -26.93
CA LEU A 121 13.98 5.84 -26.97
C LEU A 121 14.72 5.07 -25.87
N GLU A 122 16.02 5.30 -25.71
CA GLU A 122 16.84 4.72 -24.63
C GLU A 122 16.26 5.04 -23.25
N ARG A 123 15.92 6.31 -23.00
CA ARG A 123 15.29 6.73 -21.74
C ARG A 123 13.89 6.14 -21.54
N ALA A 124 13.09 6.02 -22.58
CA ALA A 124 11.76 5.40 -22.50
C ALA A 124 11.90 3.94 -22.06
N ALA A 125 12.78 3.18 -22.72
CA ALA A 125 13.06 1.79 -22.38
C ALA A 125 13.63 1.63 -20.96
N GLU A 126 14.47 2.57 -20.50
CA GLU A 126 14.98 2.57 -19.13
C GLU A 126 13.85 2.72 -18.10
N TRP A 127 12.89 3.61 -18.37
CA TRP A 127 11.70 3.79 -17.51
C TRP A 127 10.77 2.58 -17.55
N GLU A 128 10.59 1.95 -18.71
CA GLU A 128 9.82 0.70 -18.84
C GLU A 128 10.46 -0.44 -18.04
N ARG A 129 11.79 -0.59 -18.10
CA ARG A 129 12.50 -1.55 -17.25
C ARG A 129 12.34 -1.24 -15.76
N ARG A 130 12.25 0.04 -15.37
CA ARG A 130 11.96 0.42 -13.98
C ARG A 130 10.53 0.07 -13.58
N ALA A 131 9.55 0.28 -14.46
CA ALA A 131 8.15 -0.09 -14.24
C ALA A 131 8.03 -1.60 -14.02
N GLY A 132 8.54 -2.42 -14.95
CA GLY A 132 8.47 -3.89 -14.82
C GLY A 132 9.17 -4.41 -13.55
N ARG A 133 10.31 -3.82 -13.14
CA ARG A 133 10.93 -4.20 -11.85
C ARG A 133 10.07 -3.82 -10.64
N ALA A 134 9.35 -2.71 -10.70
CA ALA A 134 8.46 -2.28 -9.64
C ALA A 134 7.21 -3.17 -9.57
N GLU A 135 6.61 -3.51 -10.71
CA GLU A 135 5.51 -4.49 -10.83
C GLU A 135 5.89 -5.85 -10.26
N CYS A 136 7.06 -6.39 -10.61
CA CYS A 136 7.54 -7.65 -10.05
C CYS A 136 7.65 -7.60 -8.52
N LYS A 137 8.07 -6.45 -7.96
CA LYS A 137 8.14 -6.27 -6.50
C LYS A 137 6.75 -6.16 -5.88
N ALA A 138 5.82 -5.42 -6.49
CA ALA A 138 4.44 -5.35 -6.05
C ALA A 138 3.81 -6.75 -6.01
N ALA A 139 3.92 -7.52 -7.09
CA ALA A 139 3.40 -8.88 -7.19
C ALA A 139 4.01 -9.83 -6.14
N ARG A 140 5.27 -9.63 -5.74
CA ARG A 140 5.89 -10.41 -4.65
C ARG A 140 5.23 -10.11 -3.31
N PHE A 141 4.93 -8.84 -3.02
CA PHE A 141 4.24 -8.44 -1.80
C PHE A 141 2.78 -8.87 -1.78
N GLU A 142 2.09 -8.82 -2.93
CA GLU A 142 0.72 -9.32 -3.09
C GLU A 142 0.65 -10.82 -2.84
N ARG A 143 1.58 -11.60 -3.41
CA ARG A 143 1.68 -13.04 -3.10
C ARG A 143 1.91 -13.30 -1.62
N ARG A 144 2.68 -12.45 -0.94
CA ARG A 144 2.88 -12.55 0.52
C ARG A 144 1.60 -12.22 1.28
N ALA A 145 0.87 -11.17 0.90
CA ALA A 145 -0.40 -10.81 1.51
C ALA A 145 -1.45 -11.91 1.30
N ALA A 146 -1.55 -12.46 0.08
CA ALA A 146 -2.46 -13.56 -0.25
C ALA A 146 -2.17 -14.81 0.61
N ARG A 147 -0.90 -15.15 0.83
CA ARG A 147 -0.52 -16.26 1.72
C ARG A 147 -0.90 -16.02 3.18
N ILE A 148 -0.82 -14.78 3.67
CA ILE A 148 -1.24 -14.44 5.04
C ILE A 148 -2.76 -14.50 5.14
N ARG A 149 -3.48 -13.91 4.17
CA ARG A 149 -4.94 -13.99 4.12
C ARG A 149 -5.45 -15.43 4.09
N ALA A 150 -4.83 -16.28 3.26
CA ALA A 150 -5.20 -17.70 3.14
C ALA A 150 -4.93 -18.52 4.42
N ARG A 151 -4.08 -18.04 5.34
CA ARG A 151 -3.88 -18.68 6.65
C ARG A 151 -4.94 -18.30 7.67
N ARG A 152 -5.62 -17.16 7.44
CA ARG A 152 -6.65 -16.62 8.34
C ARG A 152 -8.06 -17.03 7.93
N SER A 153 -8.27 -17.41 6.66
CA SER A 153 -9.51 -17.99 6.13
C SER A 153 -9.57 -19.47 6.40
#